data_AF-A0A8X7VH49-F1
#
_entry.id   AF-A0A8X7VH49-F1
#
_cell.length_a   1.000
_cell.length_b   1.000
_cell.length_c   1.000
_cell.angle_alpha   90.00
_cell.angle_beta   90.00
_cell.angle_gamma   90.00
#
_symmetry.space_group_name_H-M   'P 1'
#
loop_
_entity.id
_entity.type
_entity.pdbx_description
1 polymer ?
#
loop_
_entity_poly.entity_id
_entity_poly.type
_entity_poly.pdbx_seq_one_letter_code
_entity_poly.pdbx_strand_id
1 'polypeptide(L)'
;MGRAVDLSRSRGADGLKGSVFAEYGLLGREISVEMRYWLNDGESDMVDTGAAPVEIVTDTDFRIFKALHRADKSVNLFVTFRERVAGEMIFLRSERTKTSPMNATVGAPEEDDVVLM
;
A
#
# COMPACT_ATOMS: atom_id res chain seq x y z
N MET A 1 6.55 -1.86 1.35
CA MET A 1 7.38 -0.64 1.53
C MET A 1 6.68 0.53 0.87
N GLY A 2 6.81 1.75 1.40
CA GLY A 2 6.30 2.96 0.75
C GLY A 2 7.11 3.35 -0.49
N ARG A 3 6.51 4.16 -1.37
CA ARG A 3 7.13 4.74 -2.56
C ARG A 3 6.92 6.26 -2.56
N ALA A 4 7.85 6.98 -3.16
CA ALA A 4 7.74 8.43 -3.34
C ALA A 4 7.28 8.73 -4.78
N VAL A 5 6.32 9.64 -4.92
CA VAL A 5 5.81 10.08 -6.22
C VAL A 5 5.99 11.58 -6.32
N ASP A 6 6.51 12.06 -7.46
CA ASP A 6 6.63 13.49 -7.72
C ASP A 6 5.27 14.10 -8.14
N LEU A 7 4.61 14.76 -7.20
CA LEU A 7 3.33 15.45 -7.39
C LEU A 7 3.39 16.61 -8.39
N SER A 8 4.58 17.16 -8.69
CA SER A 8 4.72 18.27 -9.64
C SER A 8 4.42 17.84 -11.08
N ARG A 9 4.66 16.56 -11.38
CA ARG A 9 4.45 15.96 -12.71
C ARG A 9 3.01 15.52 -12.96
N SER A 10 2.22 15.33 -11.90
CA SER A 10 0.83 14.88 -11.99
C SER A 10 -0.10 16.04 -12.40
N ARG A 11 -0.83 15.87 -13.52
CA ARG A 11 -1.78 16.85 -14.06
C ARG A 11 -3.25 16.48 -13.79
N GLY A 12 -3.59 16.15 -12.54
CA GLY A 12 -4.93 15.71 -12.17
C GLY A 12 -4.93 14.41 -11.37
N ALA A 13 -6.13 13.95 -10.99
CA ALA A 13 -6.30 12.71 -10.23
C ALA A 13 -5.80 11.50 -11.03
N ASP A 14 -6.13 11.40 -12.32
CA ASP A 14 -5.70 10.28 -13.14
C ASP A 14 -4.19 10.31 -13.45
N GLY A 15 -3.60 11.51 -13.54
CA GLY A 15 -2.14 11.66 -13.64
C GLY A 15 -1.42 11.19 -12.38
N LEU A 16 -2.01 11.44 -11.20
CA LEU A 16 -1.49 10.92 -9.93
C LEU A 16 -1.63 9.39 -9.88
N LYS A 17 -2.78 8.83 -10.25
CA LYS A 17 -2.98 7.37 -10.35
C LYS A 17 -1.96 6.72 -11.25
N GLY A 18 -1.71 7.29 -12.44
CA GLY A 18 -0.70 6.77 -13.37
C GLY A 18 0.71 6.79 -12.78
N SER A 19 1.06 7.84 -12.04
CA SER A 19 2.36 7.95 -11.36
C SER A 19 2.50 6.91 -10.24
N VAL A 20 1.43 6.71 -9.47
CA VAL A 20 1.36 5.65 -8.46
C VAL A 20 1.51 4.26 -9.11
N PHE A 21 0.79 3.97 -10.19
CA PHE A 21 0.94 2.68 -10.88
C PHE A 21 2.35 2.46 -11.44
N ALA A 22 2.99 3.50 -11.96
CA ALA A 22 4.37 3.43 -12.43
C ALA A 22 5.35 3.05 -11.30
N GLU A 23 5.27 3.73 -10.15
CA GLU A 23 6.15 3.49 -9.00
C GLU A 23 5.97 2.10 -8.35
N TYR A 24 4.78 1.52 -8.47
CA TYR A 24 4.48 0.18 -7.98
C TYR A 24 4.61 -0.91 -9.07
N GLY A 25 5.00 -0.56 -10.30
CA GLY A 25 5.18 -1.54 -11.39
C GLY A 25 3.88 -2.20 -11.84
N LEU A 26 2.76 -1.48 -11.75
CA LEU A 26 1.40 -1.99 -12.03
C LEU A 26 0.82 -1.47 -13.36
N LEU A 27 1.62 -0.77 -14.16
CA LEU A 27 1.18 -0.28 -15.47
C LEU A 27 0.73 -1.43 -16.38
N GLY A 28 -0.38 -1.21 -17.09
CA GLY A 28 -0.95 -2.19 -18.03
C GLY A 28 -1.73 -3.33 -17.39
N ARG A 29 -1.87 -3.35 -16.06
CA ARG A 29 -2.72 -4.31 -15.35
C ARG A 29 -4.12 -3.75 -15.15
N GLU A 30 -5.14 -4.62 -15.14
CA GLU A 30 -6.52 -4.24 -14.84
C GLU A 30 -6.74 -4.16 -13.31
N ILE A 31 -6.13 -3.14 -12.70
CA ILE A 31 -6.15 -2.89 -11.26
C ILE A 31 -6.80 -1.53 -11.01
N SER A 32 -7.70 -1.47 -10.02
CA SER A 32 -8.21 -0.22 -9.48
C SER A 32 -7.37 0.28 -8.31
N VAL A 33 -7.34 1.59 -8.14
CA VAL A 33 -6.57 2.25 -7.09
C VAL A 33 -7.44 3.26 -6.37
N GLU A 34 -7.47 3.17 -5.04
CA GLU A 34 -8.03 4.20 -4.16
C GLU A 34 -6.86 4.96 -3.53
N MET A 35 -6.93 6.29 -3.58
CA MET A 35 -5.89 7.18 -3.07
C MET A 35 -6.49 8.07 -1.98
N ARG A 36 -5.94 8.03 -0.78
CA ARG A 36 -6.45 8.78 0.38
C ARG A 36 -5.34 9.50 1.13
N TYR A 37 -5.66 10.63 1.74
CA TYR A 37 -4.73 11.41 2.56
C TYR A 37 -5.43 11.91 3.82
N TRP A 38 -4.64 12.27 4.83
CA TRP A 38 -5.15 12.90 6.05
C TRP A 38 -5.00 14.41 5.94
N LEU A 39 -6.02 15.16 6.36
CA LEU A 39 -5.97 16.63 6.39
C LEU A 39 -4.92 17.12 7.40
N ASN A 40 -4.82 16.43 8.54
CA ASN A 40 -3.88 16.75 9.62
C ASN A 40 -3.02 15.52 9.91
N ASP A 41 -1.88 15.39 9.22
CA ASP A 41 -0.93 14.28 9.40
C ASP A 41 -0.06 14.44 10.67
N GLY A 42 -0.11 15.61 11.34
CA GLY A 42 0.77 15.98 12.46
C GLY A 42 0.14 16.04 13.86
N GLU A 43 -1.19 15.89 14.00
CA GLU A 43 -1.89 16.04 15.29
C GLU A 43 -2.70 14.81 15.73
N SER A 44 -2.58 13.67 15.03
CA SER A 44 -3.40 12.48 15.32
C SER A 44 -2.99 11.69 16.58
N ASP A 45 -1.92 12.10 17.28
CA ASP A 45 -1.34 11.30 18.38
C ASP A 45 -2.08 11.40 19.72
N MET A 46 -3.11 12.23 19.89
CA MET A 46 -3.74 12.40 21.22
C MET A 46 -5.27 12.29 21.30
N VAL A 47 -5.99 12.08 20.20
CA VAL A 47 -7.43 11.86 20.29
C VAL A 47 -7.90 10.90 19.21
N ASP A 48 -8.60 9.84 19.60
CA ASP A 48 -9.38 8.91 18.75
C ASP A 48 -10.51 9.62 17.95
N THR A 49 -10.40 10.93 17.75
CA THR A 49 -11.32 11.82 17.01
C THR A 49 -10.63 12.38 15.76
N GLY A 50 -9.65 11.66 15.21
CA GLY A 50 -9.02 12.01 13.94
C GLY A 50 -10.03 12.03 12.80
N ALA A 51 -9.99 13.07 11.97
CA ALA A 51 -10.83 13.15 10.79
C ALA A 51 -10.56 11.95 9.87
N ALA A 52 -11.62 11.35 9.33
CA ALA A 52 -11.49 10.25 8.38
C ALA A 52 -10.63 10.68 7.17
N PRO A 53 -9.80 9.78 6.62
CA PRO A 53 -8.98 10.11 5.47
C PRO A 53 -9.83 10.49 4.27
N VAL A 54 -9.41 11.54 3.57
CA VAL A 54 -10.09 12.11 2.40
C VAL A 54 -9.62 11.38 1.15
N GLU A 55 -10.56 10.98 0.30
CA GLU A 55 -10.27 10.30 -0.97
C GLU A 55 -10.11 11.28 -2.14
N ILE A 56 -9.14 11.01 -3.02
CA ILE A 56 -8.90 11.77 -4.25
C ILE A 56 -9.49 10.99 -5.41
N VAL A 57 -10.71 11.35 -5.83
CA VAL A 57 -11.42 10.66 -6.92
C VAL A 57 -11.39 11.51 -8.20
N THR A 58 -11.61 12.81 -8.05
CA THR A 58 -11.78 13.77 -9.15
C THR A 58 -10.62 14.76 -9.23
N ASP A 59 -10.51 15.46 -10.36
CA ASP A 59 -9.55 16.56 -10.53
C ASP A 59 -9.79 17.72 -9.55
N THR A 60 -11.03 17.92 -9.10
CA THR A 60 -11.35 18.90 -8.07
C THR A 60 -10.71 18.49 -6.74
N ASP A 61 -10.88 17.22 -6.34
CA ASP A 61 -10.26 16.68 -5.12
C ASP A 61 -8.74 16.79 -5.19
N PHE A 62 -8.15 16.50 -6.36
CA PHE A 62 -6.71 16.64 -6.58
C PHE A 62 -6.23 18.10 -6.44
N ARG A 63 -6.99 19.07 -6.95
CA ARG A 63 -6.67 20.50 -6.78
C ARG A 63 -6.75 20.92 -5.32
N ILE A 64 -7.76 20.45 -4.58
CA ILE A 64 -7.90 20.71 -3.14
C ILE A 64 -6.71 20.12 -2.40
N PHE A 65 -6.39 18.85 -2.64
CA PHE A 65 -5.22 18.16 -2.08
C PHE A 65 -3.92 18.94 -2.34
N LYS A 66 -3.66 19.36 -3.59
CA LYS A 66 -2.48 20.17 -3.92
C LYS A 66 -2.47 21.54 -3.26
N ALA A 67 -3.63 22.16 -3.08
CA ALA A 67 -3.73 23.48 -2.45
C ALA A 67 -3.47 23.39 -0.94
N LEU A 68 -4.04 22.38 -0.27
CA LEU A 68 -3.84 22.13 1.15
C LEU A 68 -2.38 21.86 1.48
N HIS A 69 -1.72 21.01 0.69
CA HIS A 69 -0.33 20.59 0.92
C HIS A 69 0.69 21.44 0.15
N ARG A 70 0.33 22.66 -0.26
CA ARG A 70 1.20 23.51 -1.09
C ARG A 70 2.50 23.92 -0.38
N ALA A 71 2.45 24.08 0.93
CA ALA A 71 3.60 24.46 1.76
C ALA A 71 4.40 23.23 2.25
N ASP A 72 3.84 22.03 2.11
CA ASP A 72 4.45 20.81 2.63
C ASP A 72 5.54 20.32 1.68
N LYS A 73 6.64 19.83 2.25
CA LYS A 73 7.74 19.22 1.47
C LYS A 73 7.36 17.84 0.93
N SER A 74 6.47 17.15 1.63
CA SER A 74 5.95 15.83 1.32
C SER A 74 4.65 15.61 2.10
N VAL A 75 3.78 14.76 1.57
CA VAL A 75 2.53 14.36 2.23
C VAL A 75 2.36 12.85 2.11
N ASN A 76 1.84 12.21 3.15
CA ASN A 76 1.51 10.80 3.12
C ASN A 76 0.26 10.55 2.28
N LEU A 77 0.41 9.76 1.22
CA LEU A 77 -0.70 9.26 0.41
C LEU A 77 -0.87 7.76 0.66
N PHE A 78 -2.00 7.39 1.25
CA PHE A 78 -2.40 6.01 1.46
C PHE A 78 -3.04 5.47 0.19
N VAL A 79 -2.51 4.35 -0.31
CA VAL A 79 -2.93 3.76 -1.57
C VAL A 79 -3.42 2.33 -1.33
N THR A 80 -4.62 2.04 -1.81
CA THR A 80 -5.20 0.69 -1.80
C THR A 80 -5.40 0.22 -3.22
N PHE A 81 -4.73 -0.86 -3.60
CA PHE A 81 -4.89 -1.49 -4.90
C PHE A 81 -5.87 -2.66 -4.84
N ARG A 82 -6.72 -2.80 -5.85
CA ARG A 82 -7.67 -3.91 -5.97
C ARG A 82 -7.69 -4.44 -7.39
N GLU A 83 -7.71 -5.76 -7.54
CA GLU A 83 -7.76 -6.44 -8.82
C GLU A 83 -9.09 -7.17 -8.97
N ARG A 84 -9.60 -7.30 -10.21
CA ARG A 84 -10.73 -8.17 -10.52
C ARG A 84 -10.21 -9.51 -11.03
N VAL A 85 -10.45 -10.58 -10.28
CA VAL A 85 -10.10 -11.95 -10.67
C VAL A 85 -11.37 -12.79 -10.70
N ALA A 86 -11.68 -13.37 -11.86
CA ALA A 86 -12.88 -14.20 -12.05
C ALA A 86 -14.21 -13.53 -11.60
N GLY A 87 -14.30 -12.20 -11.70
CA GLY A 87 -15.47 -11.43 -11.29
C GLY A 87 -15.47 -10.99 -9.82
N GLU A 88 -14.52 -11.45 -9.00
CA GLU A 88 -14.36 -11.04 -7.61
C GLU A 88 -13.32 -9.91 -7.46
N MET A 89 -13.60 -8.96 -6.56
CA MET A 89 -12.66 -7.89 -6.19
C MET A 89 -11.71 -8.39 -5.10
N ILE A 90 -10.42 -8.47 -5.40
CA ILE A 90 -9.38 -8.90 -4.47
C ILE A 90 -8.48 -7.71 -4.13
N PHE A 91 -8.21 -7.51 -2.84
CA PHE A 91 -7.25 -6.50 -2.40
C PHE A 91 -5.83 -7.00 -2.63
N LEU A 92 -5.03 -6.22 -3.35
CA LEU A 92 -3.60 -6.50 -3.45
C LEU A 92 -2.96 -6.09 -2.13
N ARG A 93 -2.58 -7.10 -1.35
CA ARG A 93 -1.82 -6.88 -0.12
C ARG A 93 -0.36 -6.70 -0.50
N SER A 94 0.30 -5.72 0.10
CA SER A 94 1.77 -5.67 0.08
C SER A 94 2.26 -7.03 0.57
N GLU A 95 3.09 -7.72 -0.22
CA GLU A 95 3.75 -8.94 0.24
C GLU A 95 4.49 -8.59 1.54
N ARG A 96 4.00 -9.08 2.68
CA ARG A 96 4.92 -9.40 3.76
C ARG A 96 5.75 -10.53 3.17
N THR A 97 7.05 -10.32 3.02
CA THR A 97 8.00 -11.38 2.69
C THR A 97 7.64 -12.59 3.53
N LYS A 98 6.92 -13.55 2.95
CA LYS A 98 6.83 -14.87 3.54
C LYS A 98 8.20 -15.42 3.25
N THR A 99 9.12 -15.30 4.21
CA THR A 99 10.23 -16.24 4.24
C THR A 99 9.56 -17.60 4.35
N SER A 100 9.38 -18.28 3.21
CA SER A 100 9.13 -19.70 3.23
C SER A 100 10.24 -20.30 4.08
N PRO A 101 9.94 -21.04 5.16
CA PRO A 101 10.95 -21.92 5.68
C PRO A 101 11.30 -22.84 4.51
N MET A 102 12.55 -22.76 4.03
CA MET A 102 13.13 -23.81 3.21
C MET A 102 12.73 -25.13 3.86
N ASN A 103 12.16 -26.05 3.07
CA ASN A 103 11.86 -27.40 3.50
C ASN A 103 13.07 -27.97 4.26
N ALA A 104 12.99 -27.95 5.60
CA ALA A 104 13.82 -28.79 6.43
C ALA A 104 13.19 -30.18 6.37
N THR A 105 13.52 -30.91 5.31
CA THR A 105 13.33 -32.37 5.30
C THR A 105 14.34 -32.94 6.30
N VAL A 106 14.05 -32.83 7.59
CA VAL A 106 14.74 -33.62 8.61
C VAL A 106 14.05 -34.97 8.60
N GLY A 107 14.68 -35.92 7.91
CA GLY A 107 14.29 -37.32 7.94
C GLY A 107 14.31 -37.84 9.37
N ALA A 108 13.23 -38.49 9.77
CA ALA A 108 13.26 -39.44 10.86
C ALA A 108 14.15 -40.64 10.46
N PRO A 109 14.87 -41.22 11.44
CA PRO A 109 14.60 -42.61 11.81
C PRO A 109 14.38 -42.68 13.33
N GLU A 110 13.24 -43.20 13.79
CA GLU A 110 12.98 -44.62 14.09
C GLU A 110 13.99 -45.23 15.09
N GLU A 111 13.48 -45.33 16.33
CA GLU A 111 13.68 -46.26 17.45
C GLU A 111 14.86 -47.26 17.38
N ASP A 112 15.67 -47.34 18.44
CA ASP A 112 15.62 -48.47 19.40
C ASP A 112 16.84 -48.54 20.36
N ASP A 113 16.50 -48.66 21.65
CA ASP A 113 17.05 -49.60 22.64
C ASP A 113 18.47 -49.48 23.32
N VAL A 114 18.41 -49.62 24.65
CA VAL A 114 19.34 -50.17 25.67
C VAL A 114 20.81 -49.69 25.89
N VAL A 115 21.02 -49.09 27.07
CA VAL A 115 21.86 -49.56 28.23
C VAL A 115 23.40 -49.35 28.31
N LEU A 116 23.84 -49.02 29.55
CA LEU A 116 25.17 -49.08 30.23
C LEU A 116 26.22 -48.05 29.77
N MET A 117 26.87 -47.26 30.63
CA MET A 117 27.47 -47.57 31.94
C MET A 117 27.67 -46.30 32.78
#